data_AF-A0A2N0Z1Q6-F1
#
_entry.id   AF-A0A2N0Z1Q6-F1
#
_cell.length_a   1.000
_cell.length_b   1.000
_cell.length_c   1.000
_cell.angle_alpha   90.00
_cell.angle_beta   90.00
_cell.angle_gamma   90.00
#
_symmetry.space_group_name_H-M   'P 1'
#
loop_
_entity.id
_entity.type
_entity.pdbx_description
1 polymer ?
#
loop_
_entity_poly.entity_id
_entity_poly.type
_entity_poly.pdbx_seq_one_letter_code
_entity_poly.pdbx_strand_id
1 'polypeptide(L)' 'MKQNSKLRITEKDENIYKALCDLYKERGKSTGIGPTEIGLRVGRDSYDASAYCNASLKKLIQFNKIEKIDNGKYIPLLN' A
#
# COMPACT_ATOMS: atom_id res chain seq x y z
N MET A 1 14.98 12.41 23.05
CA MET A 1 13.90 12.08 22.10
C MET A 1 14.53 11.94 20.72
N LYS A 2 14.59 10.72 20.15
CA LYS A 2 15.21 10.50 18.82
C LYS A 2 14.36 11.21 17.77
N GLN A 3 14.93 12.23 17.13
CA GLN A 3 14.33 12.93 16.01
C GLN A 3 14.17 11.93 14.86
N ASN A 4 12.97 11.38 14.67
CA ASN A 4 12.67 10.54 13.52
C ASN A 4 12.84 11.40 12.26
N SER A 5 13.88 11.11 11.50
CA SER A 5 14.15 11.65 10.16
C SER A 5 12.83 11.78 9.40
N LYS A 6 12.49 13.02 8.99
CA LYS A 6 11.29 13.42 8.23
C LYS A 6 10.79 12.27 7.34
N LEU A 7 9.88 11.44 7.85
CA LEU A 7 9.22 10.45 7.03
C LEU A 7 8.53 11.25 5.91
N ARG A 8 8.92 11.00 4.67
CA ARG A 8 8.35 11.63 3.49
C ARG A 8 7.88 10.53 2.58
N ILE A 9 6.67 10.65 2.05
CA ILE A 9 6.18 9.77 0.99
C ILE A 9 7.16 9.86 -0.18
N THR A 10 7.67 8.72 -0.62
CA THR A 10 8.55 8.61 -1.80
C THR A 10 7.74 8.22 -3.02
N GLU A 11 8.32 8.38 -4.22
CA GLU A 11 7.67 7.95 -5.47
C GLU A 11 7.28 6.47 -5.45
N LYS A 12 8.11 5.62 -4.84
CA LYS A 12 7.78 4.21 -4.59
C LYS A 12 6.48 4.07 -3.77
N ASP A 13 6.37 4.82 -2.69
CA ASP A 13 5.18 4.78 -1.82
C ASP A 13 3.94 5.26 -2.58
N GLU A 14 4.08 6.29 -3.43
CA GLU A 14 3.00 6.78 -4.28
C GLU A 14 2.58 5.76 -5.35
N ASN A 15 3.53 5.08 -5.98
CA ASN A 15 3.23 4.04 -6.96
C ASN A 15 2.47 2.87 -6.32
N ILE A 16 2.87 2.46 -5.11
CA ILE A 16 2.17 1.42 -4.34
C ILE A 16 0.76 1.88 -3.96
N TYR A 17 0.61 3.14 -3.52
CA TYR A 17 -0.69 3.71 -3.21
C TYR A 17 -1.61 3.79 -4.44
N LYS A 18 -1.09 4.23 -5.59
CA LYS A 18 -1.82 4.27 -6.86
C LYS A 18 -2.26 2.88 -7.28
N ALA A 19 -1.36 1.90 -7.24
CA ALA A 19 -1.67 0.51 -7.56
C ALA A 19 -2.77 -0.06 -6.64
N LEU A 20 -2.69 0.19 -5.34
CA LEU A 20 -3.76 -0.16 -4.40
C LEU A 20 -5.10 0.49 -4.79
N CYS A 21 -5.09 1.80 -5.08
CA CYS A 21 -6.30 2.54 -5.40
C CYS A 21 -6.95 2.10 -6.71
N ASP A 22 -6.13 1.77 -7.71
CA ASP A 22 -6.57 1.24 -9.00
C ASP A 22 -7.21 -0.14 -8.85
N LEU A 23 -6.49 -1.07 -8.19
CA LEU A 23 -7.01 -2.41 -7.87
C LEU A 23 -8.29 -2.33 -7.03
N TYR A 24 -8.36 -1.43 -6.05
CA TYR A 24 -9.55 -1.23 -5.22
C TYR A 24 -10.76 -0.76 -6.05
N LYS A 25 -10.55 0.14 -7.01
CA LYS A 25 -11.60 0.59 -7.94
C LYS A 25 -12.05 -0.54 -8.87
N GLU A 26 -11.12 -1.30 -9.44
CA GLU A 26 -11.42 -2.44 -10.32
C GLU A 26 -12.23 -3.52 -9.59
N ARG A 27 -11.99 -3.71 -8.28
CA ARG A 27 -12.73 -4.64 -7.41
C ARG A 27 -14.04 -4.05 -6.86
N GLY A 28 -14.50 -2.92 -7.37
CA GLY A 28 -15.78 -2.31 -6.98
C GLY A 28 -15.77 -1.58 -5.64
N LYS A 29 -14.61 -1.24 -5.09
CA LYS A 29 -14.45 -0.51 -3.81
C LYS A 29 -15.09 -1.19 -2.59
N SER A 30 -15.18 -2.52 -2.61
CA SER A 30 -15.75 -3.29 -1.50
C SER A 30 -14.78 -4.33 -0.93
N THR A 31 -13.71 -4.64 -1.67
CA THR A 31 -12.77 -5.69 -1.30
C THR A 31 -11.39 -5.10 -1.10
N GLY A 32 -10.79 -5.33 0.07
CA GLY A 32 -9.40 -4.96 0.30
C GLY A 32 -8.43 -5.72 -0.61
N ILE A 33 -7.29 -5.10 -0.89
CA ILE A 33 -6.29 -5.61 -1.81
C ILE A 33 -5.09 -6.16 -1.03
N GLY A 34 -4.59 -7.33 -1.42
CA GLY A 34 -3.43 -7.95 -0.80
C GLY A 34 -2.10 -7.29 -1.19
N PRO A 35 -1.06 -7.36 -0.35
CA PRO A 35 0.26 -6.79 -0.65
C PRO A 35 0.91 -7.42 -1.89
N THR A 36 0.70 -8.71 -2.13
CA THR A 36 1.16 -9.40 -3.34
C THR A 36 0.50 -8.85 -4.61
N GLU A 37 -0.83 -8.63 -4.60
CA GLU A 37 -1.55 -8.06 -5.75
C GLU A 37 -1.03 -6.65 -6.10
N ILE A 38 -0.79 -5.83 -5.07
CA ILE A 38 -0.23 -4.49 -5.23
C ILE A 38 1.20 -4.57 -5.81
N GLY A 39 2.02 -5.48 -5.29
CA GLY A 39 3.38 -5.71 -5.77
C GLY A 39 3.44 -6.13 -7.24
N LEU A 40 2.56 -7.06 -7.65
CA LEU A 40 2.43 -7.48 -9.04
C LEU A 40 2.03 -6.31 -9.95
N ARG A 41 1.08 -5.46 -9.52
CA ARG A 41 0.64 -4.28 -10.28
C ARG A 41 1.74 -3.24 -10.48
N VAL A 42 2.67 -3.09 -9.53
CA VAL A 42 3.84 -2.20 -9.69
C VAL A 42 5.02 -2.86 -10.41
N GLY A 43 4.81 -4.02 -11.04
CA GLY A 43 5.80 -4.71 -11.86
C GLY A 43 6.83 -5.52 -11.07
N ARG A 44 6.50 -5.97 -9.85
CA ARG A 44 7.35 -6.87 -9.07
C ARG A 44 7.01 -8.32 -9.33
N ASP A 45 8.01 -9.18 -9.16
CA ASP A 45 7.82 -10.61 -9.18
C ASP A 45 6.99 -11.08 -7.98
N SER A 46 6.17 -12.11 -8.19
CA SER A 46 5.35 -12.76 -7.16
C SER A 46 6.12 -13.16 -5.90
N TYR A 47 7.40 -13.50 -6.03
CA TYR A 47 8.25 -13.93 -4.90
C TYR A 47 8.52 -12.81 -3.89
N ASP A 48 8.80 -11.60 -4.38
CA ASP A 48 9.17 -10.43 -3.55
C ASP A 48 8.07 -9.37 -3.45
N ALA A 49 6.98 -9.50 -4.20
CA ALA A 49 5.89 -8.53 -4.27
C ALA A 49 5.39 -8.09 -2.88
N SER A 50 5.12 -9.04 -1.99
CA SER A 50 4.61 -8.75 -0.65
C SER A 50 5.64 -8.02 0.23
N ALA A 51 6.87 -8.53 0.27
CA ALA A 51 7.95 -7.95 1.07
C ALA A 51 8.31 -6.53 0.59
N TYR A 52 8.32 -6.32 -0.73
CA TYR A 52 8.58 -5.03 -1.34
C TYR A 52 7.58 -3.95 -0.91
N CYS A 53 6.30 -4.32 -0.79
CA CYS A 53 5.23 -3.41 -0.41
C CYS A 53 5.13 -3.19 1.11
N ASN A 54 5.58 -4.14 1.94
CA ASN A 54 5.36 -4.11 3.39
C ASN A 54 5.84 -2.82 4.08
N ALA A 55 7.06 -2.35 3.77
CA ALA A 55 7.60 -1.11 4.32
C ALA A 55 6.79 0.12 3.89
N SER A 56 6.41 0.19 2.62
CA SER A 56 5.62 1.28 2.06
C SER A 56 4.19 1.29 2.57
N LEU A 57 3.54 0.13 2.70
CA LEU A 57 2.19 0.00 3.26
C LEU A 57 2.16 0.46 4.73
N LYS A 58 3.12 0.03 5.54
CA LYS A 58 3.26 0.52 6.94
C LYS A 58 3.42 2.03 7.01
N LYS A 59 4.17 2.61 6.07
CA LYS A 59 4.35 4.06 5.98
C LYS A 59 3.06 4.75 5.56
N LEU A 60 2.39 4.29 4.51
CA LEU A 60 1.11 4.83 4.05
C LEU A 60 0.03 4.81 5.14
N ILE A 61 0.02 3.79 6.01
CA ILE A 61 -0.84 3.74 7.21
C ILE A 61 -0.50 4.87 8.18
N GLN A 62 0.79 5.08 8.49
CA GLN A 62 1.22 6.19 9.36
C GLN A 62 0.83 7.57 8.79
N PHE A 63 0.75 7.69 7.46
CA PHE A 63 0.29 8.90 6.78
C PHE A 63 -1.23 9.00 6.62
N ASN A 64 -2.01 8.07 7.19
CA ASN A 64 -3.47 7.98 7.04
C ASN A 64 -3.92 7.99 5.56
N LYS A 65 -3.12 7.40 4.66
CA LYS A 65 -3.47 7.24 3.24
C LYS A 65 -4.24 5.94 2.99
N ILE A 66 -3.97 4.92 3.79
CA ILE A 66 -4.56 3.58 3.64
C ILE A 66 -4.86 3.01 5.02
N GLU A 67 -5.74 2.01 5.06
CA GLU A 67 -6.06 1.25 6.25
C GLU A 67 -5.85 -0.25 5.99
N LYS A 68 -5.42 -0.98 7.02
CA LYS A 68 -5.29 -2.43 6.97
C LYS A 68 -6.56 -3.05 7.57
N ILE A 69 -7.21 -3.92 6.80
CA ILE A 69 -8.39 -4.67 7.23
C ILE A 69 -8.00 -6.07 7.76
N ASP A 70 -8.94 -6.72 8.44
CA ASP A 70 -8.74 -7.94 9.24
C ASP A 70 -8.09 -9.12 8.49
N ASN A 71 -8.19 -9.16 7.17
CA ASN A 71 -7.67 -10.26 6.35
C ASN A 71 -6.25 -10.02 5.77
N GLY A 72 -5.45 -9.16 6.41
CA GLY A 72 -4.12 -8.81 5.90
C GLY A 72 -4.13 -8.03 4.58
N LYS A 73 -5.30 -7.47 4.24
CA LYS A 73 -5.55 -6.69 3.04
C LYS A 73 -5.60 -5.21 3.39
N TYR A 74 -5.53 -4.37 2.37
CA TYR A 74 -5.46 -2.92 2.52
C TYR A 74 -6.56 -2.25 1.71
N ILE A 75 -7.08 -1.14 2.22
CA ILE A 75 -8.02 -0.27 1.51
C ILE A 75 -7.45 1.16 1.48
N PRO A 76 -7.60 1.90 0.38
CA PRO A 76 -7.26 3.32 0.35
C PRO A 76 -8.28 4.12 1.16
N LEU A 77 -7.80 5.05 2.00
CA LEU A 77 -8.64 6.04 2.66
C LEU A 77 -8.89 7.15 1.64
N LEU A 78 -9.96 7.00 0.86
CA LEU A 78 -10.46 8.01 -0.07
C LEU A 78 -11.14 9.11 0.74
N ASN A 79 -10.35 10.06 1.20
CA ASN A 79 -10.83 11.27 1.87
C ASN A 79 -11.15 12.37 0.87
#